data_AF-A0A0X3RZW1-F1
#
_entry.id   AF-A0A0X3RZW1-F1
#
_cell.length_a   1.000
_cell.length_b   1.000
_cell.length_c   1.000
_cell.angle_alpha   90.00
_cell.angle_beta   90.00
_cell.angle_gamma   90.00
#
_symmetry.space_group_name_H-M   'P 1'
#
loop_
_entity.id
_entity.type
_entity.pdbx_description
1 polymer ?
#
loop_
_entity_poly.entity_id
_entity_poly.type
_entity_poly.pdbx_seq_one_letter_code
_entity_poly.pdbx_strand_id
1 'polypeptide(L)'
;MATAWSLTIDCARPRRLAEFWALALGYAERPAPSGFGSWEEWFSRHGVPEEEWDDGAYLADPDGLGPNLSFLRVPESKVVKNRLHLDVQVGGGRETPWEVRWPRVAEAVERLTAAGATVVREETLRGRPDHMVMADPEGNEFCLV
;
A
#
# COMPACT_ATOMS: atom_id res chain seq x y z
N MET A 1 1.74 -26.37 2.35
CA MET A 1 1.54 -25.10 1.64
C MET A 1 1.39 -24.01 2.68
N ALA A 2 1.93 -22.82 2.42
CA ALA A 2 1.68 -21.67 3.28
C ALA A 2 0.20 -21.24 3.16
N THR A 3 -0.35 -20.67 4.22
CA THR A 3 -1.71 -20.15 4.23
C THR A 3 -1.74 -18.78 3.56
N ALA A 4 -2.66 -18.58 2.62
CA ALA A 4 -2.90 -17.27 2.01
C ALA A 4 -3.49 -16.30 3.05
N TRP A 5 -3.12 -15.04 2.96
CA TRP A 5 -3.58 -13.98 3.86
C TRP A 5 -3.76 -12.67 3.10
N SER A 6 -4.46 -11.72 3.71
CA SER A 6 -4.68 -10.38 3.18
C SER A 6 -4.49 -9.34 4.27
N LEU A 7 -4.26 -8.09 3.88
CA LEU A 7 -4.17 -6.95 4.78
C LEU A 7 -5.26 -5.94 4.47
N THR A 8 -5.85 -5.38 5.51
CA THR A 8 -6.80 -4.26 5.40
C THR A 8 -6.20 -3.03 6.05
N ILE A 9 -6.33 -1.88 5.38
CA ILE A 9 -5.88 -0.57 5.84
C ILE A 9 -7.12 0.33 5.94
N ASP A 10 -7.42 0.78 7.15
CA ASP A 10 -8.49 1.73 7.40
C ASP A 10 -8.06 3.12 6.94
N CYS A 11 -8.98 3.87 6.32
CA CYS A 11 -8.69 5.15 5.70
C CYS A 11 -9.95 6.02 5.56
N ALA A 12 -9.78 7.29 5.20
CA ALA A 12 -10.87 8.19 4.84
C ALA A 12 -11.19 8.12 3.34
N ARG A 13 -10.19 7.88 2.47
CA ARG A 13 -10.35 7.88 1.01
C ARG A 13 -9.78 6.61 0.36
N PRO A 14 -10.57 5.50 0.34
CA PRO A 14 -10.13 4.21 -0.17
C PRO A 14 -9.48 4.23 -1.56
N ARG A 15 -10.14 4.83 -2.56
CA ARG A 15 -9.63 4.85 -3.95
C ARG A 15 -8.30 5.59 -4.08
N ARG A 16 -8.16 6.74 -3.43
CA ARG A 16 -6.92 7.53 -3.42
C ARG A 16 -5.78 6.75 -2.78
N LEU A 17 -6.06 6.03 -1.69
CA LEU A 17 -5.04 5.24 -1.01
C LEU A 17 -4.65 4.00 -1.83
N ALA A 18 -5.62 3.36 -2.48
CA ALA A 18 -5.38 2.26 -3.40
C ALA A 18 -4.54 2.68 -4.61
N GLU A 19 -4.80 3.84 -5.22
CA GLU A 19 -3.96 4.37 -6.32
C GLU A 19 -2.49 4.57 -5.89
N PHE A 20 -2.28 5.11 -4.69
CA PHE A 20 -0.95 5.27 -4.12
C PHE A 20 -0.25 3.92 -3.92
N TRP A 21 -0.93 2.95 -3.29
CA TRP A 21 -0.33 1.64 -3.01
C TRP A 21 -0.17 0.76 -4.25
N ALA A 22 -1.02 0.93 -5.26
CA ALA A 22 -0.85 0.33 -6.58
C ALA A 22 0.47 0.79 -7.22
N LEU A 23 0.75 2.10 -7.19
CA LEU A 23 2.01 2.65 -7.66
C LEU A 23 3.21 2.16 -6.84
N ALA A 24 3.07 2.10 -5.50
CA ALA A 24 4.17 1.70 -4.61
C ALA A 24 4.58 0.23 -4.76
N LEU A 25 3.61 -0.65 -5.01
CA LEU A 25 3.82 -2.10 -5.04
C LEU A 25 3.81 -2.70 -6.44
N GLY A 26 3.40 -1.93 -7.46
CA GLY A 26 3.12 -2.48 -8.79
C GLY A 26 1.85 -3.34 -8.81
N TYR A 27 0.95 -3.13 -7.85
CA TYR A 27 -0.31 -3.89 -7.76
C TYR A 27 -1.37 -3.33 -8.70
N ALA A 28 -2.36 -4.14 -9.02
CA ALA A 28 -3.50 -3.75 -9.83
C ALA A 28 -4.80 -3.77 -9.01
N GLU A 29 -5.80 -3.03 -9.50
CA GLU A 29 -7.17 -3.14 -8.98
C GLU A 29 -7.65 -4.59 -9.07
N ARG A 30 -8.14 -5.10 -7.95
CA ARG A 30 -8.63 -6.47 -7.89
C ARG A 30 -9.96 -6.56 -8.66
N PRO A 31 -10.12 -7.54 -9.56
CA PRO A 31 -11.40 -7.76 -10.22
C PRO A 31 -12.48 -8.13 -9.21
N ALA A 32 -13.73 -7.94 -9.61
CA ALA A 32 -14.88 -8.38 -8.84
C ALA A 32 -14.81 -9.90 -8.56
N PRO A 33 -15.48 -10.38 -7.50
CA PRO A 33 -15.52 -11.80 -7.20
C PRO A 33 -16.02 -12.64 -8.39
N SER A 34 -15.56 -13.89 -8.46
CA SER A 34 -15.91 -14.80 -9.56
C SER A 34 -17.43 -14.92 -9.72
N GLY A 35 -17.90 -14.82 -10.97
CA GLY A 35 -19.33 -14.83 -11.32
C GLY A 35 -19.96 -13.45 -11.47
N PHE A 36 -19.20 -12.37 -11.28
CA PHE A 36 -19.67 -10.98 -11.43
C PHE A 36 -18.81 -10.23 -12.46
N GLY A 37 -19.43 -9.36 -13.25
CA GLY A 37 -18.76 -8.53 -14.24
C GLY A 37 -18.13 -7.27 -13.65
N SER A 38 -18.61 -6.79 -12.51
CA SER A 38 -18.06 -5.61 -11.82
C SER A 38 -18.33 -5.64 -10.30
N TRP A 39 -17.67 -4.73 -9.58
CA TRP A 39 -17.89 -4.54 -8.14
C TRP A 39 -19.30 -4.04 -7.86
N GLU A 40 -19.81 -3.13 -8.68
CA GLU A 40 -21.18 -2.60 -8.63
C GLU A 40 -22.24 -3.71 -8.75
N GLU A 41 -22.03 -4.66 -9.68
CA GLU A 41 -22.92 -5.82 -9.80
C GLU A 41 -22.90 -6.69 -8.53
N TRP A 42 -21.70 -6.92 -7.99
CA TRP A 42 -21.54 -7.66 -6.74
C TRP A 42 -22.21 -6.94 -5.56
N PHE A 43 -21.99 -5.63 -5.41
CA PHE A 43 -22.58 -4.80 -4.35
C PHE A 43 -24.11 -4.80 -4.43
N SER A 44 -24.65 -4.54 -5.62
CA SER A 44 -26.10 -4.57 -5.86
C SER A 44 -26.71 -5.93 -5.52
N ARG A 45 -26.07 -7.03 -5.93
CA ARG A 45 -26.52 -8.40 -5.62
C ARG A 45 -26.56 -8.69 -4.13
N HIS A 46 -25.66 -8.10 -3.35
CA HIS A 46 -25.54 -8.32 -1.91
C HIS A 46 -26.22 -7.24 -1.07
N GLY A 47 -26.94 -6.30 -1.70
CA GLY A 47 -27.73 -5.28 -1.00
C GLY A 47 -26.90 -4.19 -0.35
N VAL A 48 -25.70 -3.91 -0.85
CA VAL A 48 -24.89 -2.77 -0.39
C VAL A 48 -25.49 -1.48 -0.98
N PRO A 49 -25.86 -0.48 -0.16
CA PRO A 49 -26.37 0.81 -0.64
C PRO A 49 -25.40 1.50 -1.59
N GLU A 50 -25.91 2.20 -2.61
CA GLU A 50 -25.06 2.87 -3.62
C GLU A 50 -24.12 3.92 -3.00
N GLU A 51 -24.55 4.58 -1.93
CA GLU A 51 -23.72 5.53 -1.18
C GLU A 51 -22.49 4.90 -0.51
N GLU A 52 -22.49 3.58 -0.31
CA GLU A 52 -21.40 2.80 0.30
C GLU A 52 -20.48 2.16 -0.76
N TRP A 53 -20.75 2.29 -2.06
CA TRP A 53 -19.94 1.63 -3.10
C TRP A 53 -18.50 2.15 -3.18
N ASP A 54 -18.26 3.37 -2.69
CA ASP A 54 -16.93 3.99 -2.59
C ASP A 54 -16.28 3.82 -1.19
N ASP A 55 -16.87 3.00 -0.30
CA ASP A 55 -16.32 2.72 1.03
C ASP A 55 -15.18 1.70 1.00
N GLY A 56 -14.91 1.09 -0.16
CA GLY A 56 -13.85 0.10 -0.33
C GLY A 56 -13.04 0.29 -1.60
N ALA A 57 -11.76 -0.07 -1.54
CA ALA A 57 -10.92 -0.29 -2.72
C ALA A 57 -10.02 -1.51 -2.48
N TYR A 58 -9.74 -2.28 -3.53
CA TYR A 58 -9.09 -3.59 -3.40
C TYR A 58 -7.95 -3.73 -4.41
N LEU A 59 -6.79 -4.19 -3.96
CA LEU A 59 -5.64 -4.46 -4.81
C LEU A 59 -5.21 -5.91 -4.71
N ALA A 60 -4.66 -6.42 -5.81
CA ALA A 60 -4.01 -7.71 -5.89
C ALA A 60 -2.66 -7.60 -6.61
N ASP A 61 -1.75 -8.49 -6.25
CA ASP A 61 -0.56 -8.74 -7.05
C ASP A 61 -1.00 -9.33 -8.41
N PRO A 62 -0.65 -8.71 -9.55
CA PRO A 62 -1.01 -9.22 -10.88
C PRO A 62 -0.51 -10.65 -11.15
N ASP A 63 0.60 -11.05 -10.53
CA ASP A 63 1.19 -12.39 -10.67
C ASP A 63 0.67 -13.37 -9.61
N GLY A 64 -0.16 -12.89 -8.67
CA GLY A 64 -0.76 -13.70 -7.60
C GLY A 64 0.23 -14.22 -6.56
N LEU A 65 1.42 -13.62 -6.47
CA LEU A 65 2.47 -14.03 -5.53
C LEU A 65 2.31 -13.36 -4.15
N GLY A 66 1.91 -12.10 -4.14
CA GLY A 66 1.69 -11.30 -2.95
C GLY A 66 0.28 -11.40 -2.35
N PRO A 67 0.10 -10.91 -1.10
CA PRO A 67 -1.21 -10.86 -0.46
C PRO A 67 -2.11 -9.81 -1.11
N ASN A 68 -3.43 -9.99 -1.01
CA ASN A 68 -4.38 -8.95 -1.40
C ASN A 68 -4.40 -7.81 -0.36
N LEU A 69 -4.61 -6.58 -0.82
CA LEU A 69 -4.83 -5.41 0.02
C LEU A 69 -6.27 -4.92 -0.10
N SER A 70 -6.84 -4.47 1.01
CA SER A 70 -8.14 -3.79 1.07
C SER A 70 -7.99 -2.46 1.77
N PHE A 71 -8.63 -1.43 1.26
CA PHE A 71 -8.70 -0.09 1.85
C PHE A 71 -10.14 0.17 2.21
N LEU A 72 -10.45 0.34 3.49
CA LEU A 72 -11.83 0.49 3.95
C LEU A 72 -12.04 1.86 4.57
N ARG A 73 -13.18 2.47 4.26
CA ARG A 73 -13.56 3.75 4.81
C ARG A 73 -13.95 3.58 6.27
N VAL A 74 -13.33 4.37 7.15
CA VAL A 74 -13.74 4.51 8.55
C VAL A 74 -13.91 6.00 8.90
N PRO A 75 -14.82 6.36 9.81
CA PRO A 75 -15.03 7.75 10.20
C PRO A 75 -13.89 8.30 11.09
N GLU A 76 -13.15 7.43 11.78
CA GLU A 76 -12.08 7.82 12.68
C GLU A 76 -10.80 8.21 11.93
N SER A 77 -10.24 9.36 12.28
CA SER A 77 -8.88 9.72 11.85
C SER A 77 -7.83 8.96 12.65
N LYS A 78 -6.66 8.74 12.05
CA LYS A 78 -5.49 8.17 12.74
C LYS A 78 -5.07 9.07 13.91
N VAL A 79 -4.96 8.49 15.10
CA VAL A 79 -4.59 9.20 16.34
C VAL A 79 -3.22 8.83 16.90
N VAL A 80 -2.69 7.66 16.55
CA VAL A 80 -1.41 7.14 17.03
C VAL A 80 -0.63 6.49 15.90
N LYS A 81 0.65 6.21 16.12
CA LYS A 81 1.49 5.44 15.18
C LYS A 81 0.91 4.05 14.92
N ASN A 82 1.00 3.58 13.68
CA ASN A 82 0.68 2.19 13.35
C ASN A 82 1.54 1.21 14.17
N ARG A 83 0.90 0.18 14.73
CA ARG A 83 1.59 -0.90 15.48
C ARG A 83 2.03 -2.06 14.58
N LEU A 84 1.81 -1.92 13.29
CA LEU A 84 2.28 -2.76 12.20
C LEU A 84 3.16 -1.90 11.30
N HIS A 85 4.20 -2.50 10.73
CA HIS A 85 5.06 -1.83 9.77
C HIS A 85 5.09 -2.60 8.46
N LEU A 86 4.93 -1.87 7.36
CA LEU A 86 5.06 -2.40 6.01
C LEU A 86 6.41 -1.98 5.45
N ASP A 87 7.24 -2.95 5.10
CA ASP A 87 8.54 -2.71 4.48
C ASP A 87 8.42 -3.01 2.97
N VAL A 88 8.48 -1.96 2.15
CA VAL A 88 8.46 -2.03 0.69
C VAL A 88 9.89 -2.20 0.17
N GLN A 89 10.16 -3.36 -0.42
CA GLN A 89 11.51 -3.79 -0.78
C GLN A 89 11.93 -3.32 -2.18
N VAL A 90 12.19 -2.02 -2.33
CA VAL A 90 12.63 -1.42 -3.61
C VAL A 90 14.13 -1.60 -3.87
N GLY A 91 14.89 -1.88 -2.82
CA GLY A 91 16.34 -1.97 -2.86
C GLY A 91 16.92 -3.25 -3.45
N GLY A 92 16.11 -4.30 -3.60
CA GLY A 92 16.58 -5.64 -4.01
C GLY A 92 17.22 -6.45 -2.87
N GLY A 93 16.92 -6.10 -1.62
CA GLY A 93 17.36 -6.84 -0.43
C GLY A 93 18.79 -6.51 0.01
N ARG A 94 19.18 -7.07 1.18
CA ARG A 94 20.47 -6.79 1.85
C ARG A 94 21.68 -7.37 1.12
N GLU A 95 21.47 -8.37 0.29
CA GLU A 95 22.51 -8.97 -0.56
C GLU A 95 22.95 -8.03 -1.70
N THR A 96 22.09 -7.06 -2.07
CA THR A 96 22.42 -6.05 -3.08
C THR A 96 23.38 -5.01 -2.50
N PRO A 97 24.51 -4.69 -3.17
CA PRO A 97 25.45 -3.67 -2.71
C PRO A 97 24.79 -2.32 -2.46
N TRP A 98 25.23 -1.61 -1.42
CA TRP A 98 24.63 -0.34 -0.99
C TRP A 98 24.60 0.69 -2.14
N GLU A 99 25.67 0.73 -2.93
CA GLU A 99 25.85 1.64 -4.07
C GLU A 99 24.80 1.41 -5.18
N VAL A 100 24.15 0.25 -5.22
CA VAL A 100 23.04 -0.08 -6.12
C VAL A 100 21.69 0.05 -5.41
N ARG A 101 21.62 -0.40 -4.15
CA ARG A 101 20.41 -0.40 -3.34
C ARG A 101 19.91 1.02 -3.03
N TRP A 102 20.82 1.89 -2.58
CA TRP A 102 20.45 3.22 -2.10
C TRP A 102 19.88 4.14 -3.20
N PRO A 103 20.47 4.22 -4.41
CA PRO A 103 19.86 4.98 -5.50
C PRO A 103 18.43 4.54 -5.83
N ARG A 104 18.11 3.24 -5.76
CA ARG A 104 16.75 2.72 -5.98
C ARG A 104 15.78 3.17 -4.89
N VAL A 105 16.23 3.16 -3.63
CA VAL A 105 15.44 3.68 -2.50
C VAL A 105 15.19 5.18 -2.72
N ALA A 106 16.22 5.96 -3.04
CA ALA A 106 16.08 7.41 -3.28
C ALA A 106 15.12 7.73 -4.45
N GLU A 107 15.23 7.00 -5.57
CA GLU A 107 14.31 7.15 -6.71
C GLU A 107 12.86 6.82 -6.32
N ALA A 108 12.66 5.75 -5.55
CA ALA A 108 11.33 5.39 -5.03
C ALA A 108 10.78 6.47 -4.09
N VAL A 109 11.61 7.07 -3.24
CA VAL A 109 11.21 8.19 -2.37
C VAL A 109 10.70 9.37 -3.19
N GLU A 110 11.43 9.77 -4.24
CA GLU A 110 11.01 10.86 -5.12
C GLU A 110 9.67 10.55 -5.80
N ARG A 111 9.55 9.34 -6.39
CA ARG A 111 8.32 8.89 -7.05
C ARG A 111 7.13 8.87 -6.11
N LEU A 112 7.27 8.33 -4.90
CA LEU A 112 6.17 8.24 -3.95
C LEU A 112 5.83 9.58 -3.29
N THR A 113 6.81 10.46 -3.11
CA THR A 113 6.56 11.84 -2.67
C THR A 113 5.73 12.60 -3.71
N ALA A 114 6.03 12.43 -4.99
CA ALA A 114 5.22 13.00 -6.08
C ALA A 114 3.78 12.47 -6.10
N ALA A 115 3.56 11.25 -5.60
CA ALA A 115 2.23 10.64 -5.44
C ALA A 115 1.52 11.03 -4.13
N GLY A 116 2.12 11.89 -3.30
CA GLY A 116 1.52 12.43 -2.09
C GLY A 116 1.96 11.78 -0.79
N ALA A 117 2.97 10.90 -0.80
CA ALA A 117 3.63 10.48 0.44
C ALA A 117 4.46 11.60 1.06
N THR A 118 4.77 11.46 2.34
CA THR A 118 5.65 12.35 3.08
C THR A 118 6.84 11.60 3.64
N VAL A 119 8.03 12.20 3.60
CA VAL A 119 9.20 11.65 4.29
C VAL A 119 9.06 11.94 5.78
N VAL A 120 9.05 10.90 6.60
CA VAL A 120 8.95 11.02 8.06
C VAL A 120 10.34 11.18 8.66
N ARG A 121 11.27 10.28 8.31
CA ARG A 121 12.68 10.36 8.72
C ARG A 121 13.56 9.43 7.91
N GLU A 122 14.83 9.79 7.82
CA GLU A 122 15.89 8.92 7.34
C GLU A 122 16.48 8.08 8.46
N GLU A 123 16.67 6.78 8.20
CA GLU A 123 17.37 5.89 9.12
C GLU A 123 18.75 5.55 8.60
N THR A 124 19.71 5.47 9.52
CA THR A 124 21.12 5.24 9.20
C THR A 124 21.62 3.94 9.81
N LEU A 125 22.50 3.26 9.08
CA LEU A 125 23.17 2.05 9.53
C LEU A 125 24.65 2.16 9.19
N ARG A 126 25.51 2.03 10.21
CA ARG A 126 26.98 2.12 10.08
C ARG A 126 27.45 3.41 9.39
N GLY A 127 26.79 4.53 9.73
CA GLY A 127 27.16 5.86 9.23
C GLY A 127 26.75 6.14 7.77
N ARG A 128 25.88 5.32 7.18
CA ARG A 128 25.30 5.56 5.86
C ARG A 128 23.76 5.48 5.92
N PRO A 129 23.05 6.17 5.01
CA PRO A 129 21.61 5.99 4.87
C PRO A 129 21.24 4.54 4.57
N ASP A 130 20.19 4.05 5.22
CA ASP A 130 19.78 2.65 5.15
C ASP A 130 18.40 2.47 4.53
N HIS A 131 17.39 3.17 5.03
CA HIS A 131 16.02 3.09 4.56
C HIS A 131 15.28 4.39 4.91
N MET A 132 14.24 4.73 4.14
CA MET A 132 13.31 5.79 4.50
C MET A 132 12.12 5.24 5.24
N VAL A 133 11.68 5.92 6.31
CA VAL A 133 10.27 5.82 6.70
C VAL A 133 9.52 6.98 6.10
N MET A 134 8.44 6.62 5.42
CA MET A 134 7.51 7.52 4.78
C MET A 134 6.12 7.31 5.38
N ALA A 135 5.25 8.27 5.17
CA ALA A 135 3.83 8.16 5.42
C ALA A 135 3.09 8.27 4.09
N ASP A 136 2.10 7.41 3.88
CA ASP A 136 1.20 7.51 2.71
C ASP A 136 0.34 8.80 2.77
N PRO A 137 -0.50 9.09 1.76
CA PRO A 137 -1.31 10.31 1.73
C PRO A 137 -2.28 10.51 2.90
N GLU A 138 -2.46 9.52 3.77
CA GLU A 138 -3.29 9.59 4.98
C GLU A 138 -2.51 9.42 6.28
N GLY A 139 -1.17 9.39 6.20
CA GLY A 139 -0.30 9.35 7.36
C GLY A 139 0.00 7.96 7.90
N ASN A 140 -0.32 6.88 7.17
CA ASN A 140 0.09 5.54 7.55
C ASN A 140 1.56 5.32 7.25
N GLU A 141 2.33 4.95 8.27
CA GLU A 141 3.77 4.80 8.14
C GLU A 141 4.17 3.49 7.46
N PHE A 142 5.14 3.58 6.54
CA PHE A 142 5.77 2.45 5.87
C PHE A 142 7.26 2.72 5.61
N CYS A 143 8.00 1.66 5.31
CA CYS A 143 9.44 1.68 5.09
C CYS A 143 9.76 1.45 3.61
N LEU A 144 10.72 2.17 3.05
CA LEU A 144 11.35 1.84 1.77
C LEU A 144 12.74 1.27 2.03
N VAL A 145 12.94 -0.01 1.74
CA VAL A 145 14.15 -0.78 2.10
C VAL A 145 14.91 -1.38 0.91
#